data_AF-A0AA38US48-F1
#
_entry.id   AF-A0AA38US48-F1
#
_cell.length_a   1.000
_cell.length_b   1.000
_cell.length_c   1.000
_cell.angle_alpha   90.00
_cell.angle_beta   90.00
_cell.angle_gamma   90.00
#
_symmetry.space_group_name_H-M   'P 1'
#
loop_
_entity.id
_entity.type
_entity.pdbx_description
1 polymer ?
#
loop_
_entity_poly.entity_id
_entity_poly.type
_entity_poly.pdbx_seq_one_letter_code
_entity_poly.pdbx_strand_id
1 'polypeptide(L)' 'DEPNTWEEAKNSADSTQWRLAYEDELRSLKEMGVYKIVPRSEVPIGTKIRKGRPVFKIKKDENGKI' A
#
# COMPACT_ATOMS: atom_id res chain seq x y z
N ASP A 1 3.14 6.35 -16.48
CA ASP A 1 3.35 4.90 -16.28
C ASP A 1 3.00 4.48 -14.86
N GLU A 2 2.60 3.22 -14.68
CA GLU A 2 2.32 2.67 -13.35
C GLU A 2 3.63 2.38 -12.60
N PRO A 3 3.84 2.96 -11.41
CA PRO A 3 5.08 2.78 -10.68
C PRO A 3 5.18 1.37 -10.06
N ASN A 4 6.36 0.78 -10.09
CA ASN A 4 6.62 -0.54 -9.50
C ASN A 4 7.08 -0.46 -8.03
N THR A 5 7.46 0.75 -7.61
CA THR A 5 7.96 1.05 -6.28
C THR A 5 7.30 2.31 -5.73
N TRP A 6 7.29 2.44 -4.40
CA TRP A 6 6.80 3.64 -3.75
C TRP A 6 7.64 4.88 -4.08
N GLU A 7 8.93 4.69 -4.33
CA GLU A 7 9.84 5.77 -4.74
C GLU A 7 9.48 6.29 -6.14
N GLU A 8 9.22 5.39 -7.09
CA GLU A 8 8.70 5.77 -8.41
C GLU A 8 7.35 6.49 -8.31
N ALA A 9 6.45 5.99 -7.45
CA ALA A 9 5.14 6.62 -7.26
C ALA A 9 5.27 8.06 -6.73
N LYS A 10 6.14 8.28 -5.74
CA LYS A 10 6.43 9.60 -5.18
C LYS A 10 7.07 10.56 -6.19
N ASN A 11 7.88 10.06 -7.10
CA ASN A 11 8.56 10.87 -8.11
C ASN A 11 7.73 11.06 -9.39
N SER A 12 6.55 10.43 -9.48
CA SER A 12 5.65 10.58 -10.62
C SER A 12 4.82 11.86 -10.54
N ALA A 13 4.27 12.30 -11.69
CA ALA A 13 3.35 13.43 -11.75
C ALA A 13 2.10 13.21 -10.87
N ASP A 14 1.67 11.96 -10.72
CA ASP A 14 0.49 11.55 -9.95
C ASP A 14 0.82 11.24 -8.48
N SER A 15 1.98 11.65 -7.97
CA SER A 15 2.47 11.34 -6.62
C SER A 15 1.46 11.63 -5.50
N THR A 16 0.69 12.72 -5.63
CA THR A 16 -0.36 13.06 -4.67
C THR A 16 -1.49 12.04 -4.70
N GLN A 17 -1.93 11.61 -5.88
CA GLN A 17 -2.99 10.61 -6.03
C GLN A 17 -2.54 9.25 -5.49
N TRP A 18 -1.31 8.84 -5.78
CA TRP A 18 -0.74 7.62 -5.24
C TRP A 18 -0.67 7.62 -3.71
N ARG A 19 -0.30 8.78 -3.12
CA ARG A 19 -0.25 8.92 -1.67
C ARG A 19 -1.62 8.83 -1.04
N LEU A 20 -2.60 9.56 -1.57
CA LEU A 20 -3.97 9.55 -1.04
C LEU A 20 -4.61 8.17 -1.15
N ALA A 21 -4.45 7.49 -2.29
CA ALA A 21 -4.95 6.12 -2.48
C ALA A 21 -4.29 5.13 -1.52
N TYR A 22 -2.98 5.25 -1.29
CA TYR A 22 -2.27 4.38 -0.34
C TYR A 22 -2.70 4.63 1.12
N GLU A 23 -2.89 5.89 1.50
CA GLU A 23 -3.40 6.25 2.84
C GLU A 23 -4.84 5.75 3.04
N ASP A 24 -5.68 5.81 2.01
CA ASP A 24 -7.06 5.30 2.04
C ASP A 24 -7.10 3.77 2.18
N GLU A 25 -6.25 3.04 1.45
CA GLU A 25 -6.11 1.58 1.58
C GLU A 25 -5.71 1.19 3.02
N LEU A 26 -4.70 1.88 3.59
CA LEU A 26 -4.27 1.63 4.97
C LEU A 26 -5.37 1.94 5.99
N ARG A 27 -6.16 3.00 5.76
CA ARG A 27 -7.31 3.35 6.60
C ARG A 27 -8.38 2.26 6.53
N SER A 28 -8.76 1.83 5.33
CA SER A 28 -9.73 0.75 5.12
C SER A 28 -9.30 -0.54 5.82
N LEU A 29 -8.03 -0.95 5.67
CA LEU A 29 -7.50 -2.12 6.38
C LEU A 29 -7.63 -1.98 7.90
N LYS A 30 -7.37 -0.78 8.44
CA LYS A 30 -7.51 -0.50 9.88
C LYS A 30 -8.97 -0.54 10.33
N GLU A 31 -9.87 0.04 9.55
CA GLU A 31 -11.32 0.07 9.84
C GLU A 31 -11.95 -1.32 9.78
N MET A 32 -11.51 -2.18 8.86
CA MET A 32 -11.96 -3.56 8.78
C MET A 32 -11.53 -4.41 9.99
N GLY A 33 -10.53 -3.96 10.77
CA GLY A 33 -10.09 -4.66 11.98
C GLY A 33 -9.48 -6.05 11.73
N VAL A 34 -9.05 -6.34 10.50
CA VAL A 34 -8.56 -7.67 10.09
C VAL A 34 -7.14 -7.98 10.57
N TYR A 35 -6.45 -7.00 11.17
CA TYR A 35 -5.12 -7.18 11.74
C TYR A 35 -4.94 -6.39 13.04
N LYS A 36 -3.98 -6.84 13.86
CA LYS A 36 -3.50 -6.12 15.05
C LYS A 36 -2.11 -5.57 14.80
N ILE A 37 -1.87 -4.33 15.22
CA ILE A 37 -0.53 -3.74 15.23
C ILE A 37 0.17 -4.23 16.48
N VAL A 38 1.27 -4.98 16.29
CA VAL A 38 2.11 -5.48 17.40
C VAL A 38 3.47 -4.77 17.37
N PRO A 39 3.98 -4.29 18.52
CA PRO A 39 5.34 -3.80 18.63
C PRO A 39 6.35 -4.89 18.25
N ARG A 40 7.46 -4.50 17.61
CA ARG A 40 8.52 -5.44 17.25
C ARG A 40 9.15 -6.16 18.46
N SER A 41 9.14 -5.52 19.63
CA SER A 41 9.61 -6.11 20.89
C SER A 41 8.78 -7.30 21.36
N GLU A 42 7.52 -7.40 20.92
CA GLU A 42 6.61 -8.49 21.27
C GLU A 42 6.66 -9.65 20.28
N VAL A 43 7.41 -9.50 19.18
CA VAL A 43 7.57 -10.57 18.18
C VAL A 43 8.58 -11.60 18.71
N PRO A 44 8.23 -12.90 18.79
CA PRO A 44 9.15 -13.92 19.28
C PRO A 44 10.46 -13.97 18.50
N ILE A 45 11.56 -14.16 19.22
CA ILE A 45 12.91 -14.26 18.64
C ILE A 45 12.94 -15.39 17.60
N GLY A 46 13.51 -15.11 16.43
CA GLY A 46 13.56 -16.05 15.30
C GLY A 46 12.36 -15.98 14.35
N THR A 47 11.32 -15.18 14.65
CA THR A 47 10.18 -15.01 13.75
C THR A 47 10.54 -14.15 12.54
N LYS A 48 10.28 -14.66 11.32
CA LYS A 48 10.49 -13.91 10.08
C LYS A 48 9.39 -12.86 9.87
N ILE A 49 9.75 -11.59 10.00
CA ILE A 49 8.84 -10.47 9.70
C ILE A 49 8.65 -10.36 8.18
N ARG A 50 7.41 -10.55 7.71
CA ARG A 50 7.02 -10.28 6.32
C ARG A 50 6.72 -8.80 6.17
N LYS A 51 7.32 -8.17 5.16
CA LYS A 51 7.02 -6.78 4.80
C LYS A 51 5.86 -6.77 3.81
N GLY A 52 4.90 -5.88 4.02
CA GLY A 52 3.92 -5.54 2.98
C GLY A 52 4.63 -4.85 1.82
N ARG A 53 4.24 -5.18 0.59
CA ARG A 53 4.71 -4.51 -0.63
C ARG A 53 3.51 -3.86 -1.31
N PRO A 54 3.46 -2.51 -1.41
CA PRO A 54 2.41 -1.86 -2.17
C PRO A 54 2.56 -2.18 -3.66
N VAL A 55 1.43 -2.36 -4.33
CA VAL A 55 1.33 -2.53 -5.78
C VAL A 55 0.49 -1.38 -6.31
N PHE A 56 1.05 -0.60 -7.23
CA PHE A 56 0.37 0.57 -7.79
C PHE A 56 -0.24 0.19 -9.14
N LYS A 57 -1.55 0.34 -9.24
CA LYS A 57 -2.31 0.08 -10.46
C LYS A 57 -3.37 1.14 -10.65
N ILE A 58 -3.52 1.59 -11.88
CA ILE A 58 -4.59 2.49 -12.30
C ILE A 58 -5.80 1.59 -12.61
N LYS A 59 -6.91 1.84 -11.92
CA LYS A 59 -8.18 1.18 -12.24
C LYS A 59 -8.64 1.66 -13.62
N LYS A 60 -9.02 0.71 -14.47
CA LYS A 60 -9.58 0.96 -15.79
C LYS A 60 -11.06 0.57 -15.77
N ASP A 61 -11.87 1.24 -16.58
CA ASP A 61 -13.25 0.86 -16.82
C ASP A 61 -13.36 -0.46 -17.58
N GLU A 62 -14.60 -0.92 -17.80
CA GLU A 62 -14.90 -2.16 -18.53
C GLU A 62 -14.36 -2.19 -19.98
N ASN A 63 -14.09 -1.02 -20.55
CA ASN A 63 -13.56 -0.83 -21.89
C ASN A 63 -12.03 -0.59 -21.89
N GLY A 64 -11.38 -0.64 -20.73
CA GLY A 64 -9.94 -0.45 -20.58
C GLY A 64 -9.48 1.01 -20.56
N LYS A 65 -10.41 1.97 -20.43
CA LYS A 65 -10.11 3.40 -20.32
C LYS A 65 -9.85 3.78 -18.85
N ILE A 66 -8.89 4.68 -18.63
CA ILE A 66 -8.54 5.26 -17.32
C ILE A 66 -9.54 6.36 -16.96
#